data_AF-A0A970VLH3-F1
#
_entry.id   AF-A0A970VLH3-F1
#
_cell.length_a   1.000
_cell.length_b   1.000
_cell.length_c   1.000
_cell.angle_alpha   90.00
_cell.angle_beta   90.00
_cell.angle_gamma   90.00
#
_symmetry.space_group_name_H-M   'P 1'
#
loop_
_entity.id
_entity.type
_entity.pdbx_description
1 polymer ?
#
loop_
_entity_poly.entity_id
_entity_poly.type
_entity_poly.pdbx_seq_one_letter_code
_entity_poly.pdbx_strand_id
1 'polypeptide(L)' 'MADLRQTIEEMTESTEKVKKDRKNWVSFVESDVINFLMLNEIDKMSIDDGQGNKAKLTRRKDGSVYVECTSSNVL' A
#
# COMPACT_ATOMS: atom_id res chain seq x y z
N MET A 1 35.23 -6.27 17.17
CA MET A 1 33.81 -6.37 17.58
C MET A 1 33.01 -6.42 16.31
N ALA A 2 32.32 -7.53 16.03
CA ALA A 2 31.57 -7.69 14.80
C ALA A 2 30.22 -6.98 14.93
N ASP A 3 29.92 -6.08 14.00
CA ASP A 3 28.62 -5.42 13.86
C ASP A 3 27.55 -6.49 13.61
N LEU A 4 26.83 -6.85 14.67
CA LEU A 4 25.65 -7.71 14.59
C LEU A 4 24.51 -6.90 13.99
N ARG A 5 24.42 -6.86 12.65
CA ARG A 5 23.24 -6.33 11.97
C ARG A 5 22.10 -7.31 12.18
N GLN A 6 21.22 -7.01 13.13
CA GLN A 6 19.97 -7.73 13.33
C GLN A 6 19.14 -7.69 12.04
N THR A 7 18.53 -8.81 11.69
CA THR A 7 17.68 -8.90 10.50
C THR A 7 16.36 -8.19 10.76
N ILE A 8 15.74 -7.66 9.71
CA ILE A 8 14.42 -7.02 9.81
C ILE A 8 13.38 -7.96 10.45
N GLU A 9 13.53 -9.27 10.24
CA GLU A 9 12.68 -10.30 10.84
C GLU A 9 12.75 -10.28 12.37
N GLU A 10 13.95 -10.25 12.97
CA GLU A 10 14.16 -10.20 14.43
C GLU A 10 13.59 -8.93 15.07
N MET A 11 13.56 -7.80 14.35
CA MET A 11 12.99 -6.54 14.85
C MET A 11 11.46 -6.52 14.84
N THR A 12 10.81 -7.45 14.14
CA THR A 12 9.34 -7.46 13.93
C THR A 12 8.60 -8.57 14.69
N GLU A 13 9.32 -9.44 15.38
CA GLU A 13 8.76 -10.65 15.99
C GLU A 13 7.90 -10.38 17.26
N SER A 14 8.01 -9.19 17.86
CA SER A 14 7.36 -8.83 19.13
C SER A 14 6.16 -7.87 19.02
N THR A 15 5.78 -7.45 17.81
CA THR A 15 4.49 -6.77 17.64
C THR A 15 3.45 -7.80 17.28
N GLU A 16 2.61 -8.20 18.24
CA GLU A 16 1.31 -8.80 17.93
C GLU A 16 0.70 -7.95 16.82
N LYS A 17 0.62 -8.51 15.60
CA LYS A 17 -0.03 -7.85 14.48
C LYS A 17 -1.48 -7.72 14.89
N VAL A 18 -1.83 -6.59 15.50
CA VAL A 18 -3.21 -6.16 15.68
C VAL A 18 -3.85 -6.49 14.35
N LYS A 19 -4.83 -7.40 14.37
CA LYS A 19 -5.61 -7.75 13.18
C LYS A 19 -6.38 -6.49 12.83
N LYS A 20 -5.69 -5.53 12.21
CA LYS A 20 -6.26 -4.36 11.59
C LYS A 20 -7.22 -4.99 10.60
N ASP A 21 -8.51 -4.80 10.83
CA ASP A 21 -9.56 -5.33 9.95
C ASP A 21 -9.05 -5.17 8.53
N ARG A 22 -8.93 -6.30 7.81
CA ARG A 22 -8.38 -6.29 6.45
C ARG A 22 -9.26 -5.32 5.68
N LYS A 23 -8.79 -4.08 5.50
CA LYS A 23 -9.53 -3.04 4.79
C LYS A 23 -9.88 -3.63 3.44
N ASN A 24 -11.13 -3.44 3.03
CA ASN A 24 -11.52 -3.70 1.65
C ASN A 24 -10.45 -3.05 0.73
N TRP A 25 -9.99 -3.79 -0.29
CA TRP A 25 -8.95 -3.35 -1.23
C TRP A 25 -9.12 -1.90 -1.64
N VAL A 26 -10.34 -1.52 -2.03
CA VAL A 26 -10.67 -0.15 -2.44
C VAL A 26 -10.37 0.86 -1.33
N SER A 27 -10.81 0.59 -0.09
CA SER A 27 -10.55 1.47 1.05
C SER A 27 -9.07 1.55 1.42
N PHE A 28 -8.29 0.48 1.24
CA PHE A 28 -6.84 0.51 1.40
C PHE A 28 -6.19 1.43 0.36
N VAL A 29 -6.58 1.31 -0.91
CA VAL A 29 -6.04 2.17 -1.98
C VAL A 29 -6.40 3.63 -1.75
N GLU A 30 -7.68 3.92 -1.49
CA GLU A 30 -8.18 5.28 -1.31
C GLU A 30 -7.65 5.99 -0.06
N SER A 31 -7.07 5.26 0.90
CA SER A 31 -6.47 5.83 2.10
C SER A 31 -4.94 5.71 2.12
N ASP A 32 -4.42 4.54 2.44
CA ASP A 32 -2.99 4.33 2.69
C ASP A 32 -2.15 4.60 1.43
N VAL A 33 -2.61 4.13 0.25
CA VAL A 33 -1.83 4.22 -1.00
C VAL A 33 -1.85 5.64 -1.57
N ILE A 34 -3.01 6.29 -1.62
CA ILE A 34 -3.09 7.71 -2.04
C ILE A 34 -2.22 8.58 -1.13
N ASN A 35 -2.30 8.37 0.20
CA ASN A 35 -1.51 9.15 1.14
C ASN A 35 -0.01 8.95 0.91
N PHE A 36 0.44 7.69 0.72
CA PHE A 36 1.84 7.39 0.41
C PHE A 36 2.30 8.06 -0.90
N LEU A 37 1.50 8.00 -1.95
CA LEU A 37 1.79 8.64 -3.24
C LEU A 37 1.94 10.16 -3.09
N MET A 38 1.04 10.80 -2.35
CA MET A 38 1.05 12.25 -2.13
C MET A 38 2.23 12.70 -1.26
N LEU A 39 2.50 12.01 -0.15
CA LEU A 39 3.58 12.35 0.79
C LEU A 39 4.98 12.25 0.16
N ASN A 40 5.15 11.35 -0.81
CA ASN A 40 6.43 11.15 -1.50
C ASN A 40 6.48 11.83 -2.88
N GLU A 41 5.50 12.68 -3.17
CA GLU A 41 5.39 13.43 -4.43
C GLU A 41 5.49 12.57 -5.70
N ILE A 42 4.98 11.33 -5.62
CA ILE A 42 5.02 10.36 -6.72
C ILE A 42 3.96 10.72 -7.76
N ASP A 43 4.35 10.83 -9.03
CA ASP A 43 3.39 11.17 -10.09
C ASP A 43 2.53 9.98 -10.53
N LYS A 44 3.11 8.77 -10.59
CA LYS A 44 2.40 7.57 -11.05
C LYS A 44 2.82 6.35 -10.25
N MET A 45 1.84 5.50 -9.91
CA MET A 45 2.04 4.27 -9.16
C MET A 45 1.14 3.16 -9.68
N SER A 46 1.60 1.92 -9.61
CA SER A 46 0.79 0.74 -9.86
C SER A 46 1.05 -0.27 -8.77
N ILE A 47 -0.02 -0.88 -8.27
CA ILE A 47 0.03 -1.87 -7.19
C ILE A 47 -0.77 -3.12 -7.58
N ASP A 48 -0.28 -4.26 -7.14
CA ASP A 48 -0.87 -5.59 -7.35
C ASP A 48 -0.72 -6.36 -6.02
N ASP A 49 -1.81 -6.91 -5.50
CA ASP A 49 -1.79 -7.67 -4.25
C ASP A 49 -1.47 -9.17 -4.45
N GLY A 50 -1.29 -9.60 -5.70
CA GLY A 50 -1.06 -11.00 -6.06
C GLY A 50 -2.30 -11.89 -5.97
N GLN A 51 -3.47 -11.33 -5.66
CA GLN A 51 -4.75 -12.05 -5.51
C GLN A 51 -5.82 -11.54 -6.49
N GLY A 52 -5.40 -10.84 -7.54
CA GLY A 52 -6.29 -10.32 -8.58
C GLY A 52 -6.78 -8.90 -8.34
N ASN A 53 -6.43 -8.27 -7.21
CA ASN A 53 -6.71 -6.86 -7.02
C ASN A 53 -5.54 -6.01 -7.52
N LYS A 54 -5.87 -5.02 -8.35
CA LYS A 54 -4.90 -4.10 -8.92
C LYS A 54 -5.40 -2.67 -8.80
N ALA A 55 -4.46 -1.74 -8.71
CA ALA A 55 -4.80 -0.33 -8.84
C ALA A 55 -3.69 0.44 -9.57
N LYS A 56 -4.11 1.42 -10.36
CA LYS A 56 -3.23 2.41 -10.99
C LYS A 56 -3.61 3.78 -10.46
N LEU A 57 -2.60 4.53 -10.01
CA LEU A 57 -2.76 5.87 -9.48
C LEU A 57 -1.97 6.85 -10.34
N THR A 58 -2.55 8.00 -10.64
CA THR A 58 -1.89 9.10 -11.35
C THR A 58 -2.22 10.42 -10.67
N ARG A 59 -1.20 11.13 -10.19
CA ARG A 59 -1.30 12.50 -9.73
C ARG A 59 -1.46 13.42 -10.93
N ARG A 60 -2.46 14.29 -10.88
CA ARG A 60 -2.70 15.32 -11.89
C ARG A 60 -2.00 16.61 -11.48
N LYS A 61 -1.86 17.52 -12.45
CA LYS A 61 -1.22 18.82 -12.24
C LYS A 61 -1.96 19.71 -11.22
N ASP A 62 -3.25 19.47 -11.01
CA ASP A 62 -4.09 20.17 -10.03
C ASP A 62 -3.99 19.57 -8.61
N GLY A 63 -3.13 18.57 -8.40
CA GLY A 63 -2.96 17.89 -7.11
C GLY A 63 -3.99 16.80 -6.83
N SER A 64 -4.99 16.60 -7.69
CA SER A 64 -5.92 15.48 -7.56
C SER A 64 -5.28 14.15 -7.96
N VAL A 65 -5.73 13.05 -7.37
CA VAL A 65 -5.27 11.70 -7.70
C VAL A 65 -6.38 10.95 -8.42
N TYR A 66 -6.09 10.53 -9.65
CA TYR A 66 -6.94 9.61 -10.38
C TYR A 66 -6.57 8.17 -10.02
N VAL A 67 -7.56 7.38 -9.63
CA VAL A 67 -7.39 5.98 -9.25
C VAL A 67 -8.27 5.09 -10.13
N GLU A 68 -7.66 4.08 -10.73
CA GLU A 68 -8.35 3.00 -11.42
C GLU A 68 -8.12 1.71 -10.64
N CYS A 69 -9.16 1.20 -9.98
CA CYS A 69 -9.13 -0.05 -9.23
C CYS A 69 -9.80 -1.16 -10.04
N THR A 70 -9.15 -2.31 -10.14
CA THR A 70 -9.78 -3.56 -10.56
C THR A 70 -9.84 -4.47 -9.35
N SER A 71 -11.04 -4.81 -8.89
CA SER A 71 -11.22 -5.82 -7.84
C SER A 71 -11.88 -7.04 -8.46
N SER A 72 -11.26 -8.21 -8.36
CA SER A 72 -11.85 -9.47 -8.77
C SER A 72 -12.74 -10.03 -7.65
N ASN A 73 -13.71 -9.25 -7.18
CA ASN A 73 -14.84 -9.84 -6.48
C ASN A 73 -15.78 -10.42 -7.54
N VAL A 74 -15.60 -11.70 -7.86
CA VAL A 74 -16.71 -12.50 -8.38
C VAL A 74 -17.64 -12.69 -7.19
N LEU A 75 -18.76 -11.95 -7.19
CA LEU A 75 -19.85 -12.08 -6.22
C LEU A 75 -20.37 -13.52 -6.16
#